data_AF-A0A2U2DHR1-F1
#
_entry.id   AF-A0A2U2DHR1-F1
#
_cell.length_a   1.000
_cell.length_b   1.000
_cell.length_c   1.000
_cell.angle_alpha   90.00
_cell.angle_beta   90.00
_cell.angle_gamma   90.00
#
_symmetry.space_group_name_H-M   'P 1'
#
loop_
_entity.id
_entity.type
_entity.pdbx_description
1 polymer ?
#
loop_
_entity_poly.entity_id
_entity_poly.type
_entity_poly.pdbx_seq_one_letter_code
_entity_poly.pdbx_strand_id
1 'polypeptide(L)'
;MTAPKGNQFWKARSSHGRQPIFADPEKLWDACCEYFQWVEDNPLYEDKAFAYQGVVTHEPVAKMRAMTISGLCTFLDIGRRTWDDYQKREGFSPVVTRVEDVIYQQKFAGAAADLLNANIIARDLGLRDRQEHSGIGGVPLVPVINLSLSKA
;
A
#
# COMPACT_ATOMS: atom_id res chain seq x y z
N MET A 1 -9.79 21.14 8.73
CA MET A 1 -11.13 20.57 8.45
C MET A 1 -11.30 19.35 9.36
N THR A 2 -12.37 19.29 10.15
CA THR A 2 -12.66 18.11 10.99
C THR A 2 -13.05 16.95 10.08
N ALA A 3 -12.27 15.86 10.07
CA ALA A 3 -12.52 14.73 9.20
C ALA A 3 -13.91 14.09 9.47
N PRO A 4 -14.59 13.53 8.45
CA PRO A 4 -15.89 12.90 8.62
C PRO A 4 -15.83 11.77 9.66
N LYS A 5 -16.72 11.78 10.66
CA LYS A 5 -16.91 10.62 11.55
C LYS A 5 -17.47 9.45 10.72
N GLY A 6 -16.74 8.34 10.69
CA GLY A 6 -17.07 7.16 9.90
C GLY A 6 -16.22 7.07 8.63
N ASN A 7 -15.99 5.85 8.14
CA ASN A 7 -15.09 5.49 7.03
C ASN A 7 -15.54 6.03 5.64
N GLN A 8 -16.03 7.26 5.56
CA GLN A 8 -16.53 7.94 4.37
C GLN A 8 -15.38 8.63 3.60
N PHE A 9 -14.35 7.84 3.24
CA PHE A 9 -13.15 8.35 2.59
C PHE A 9 -13.44 9.13 1.29
N TRP A 10 -14.53 8.80 0.58
CA TRP A 10 -14.96 9.47 -0.64
C TRP A 10 -15.44 10.92 -0.44
N LYS A 11 -15.64 11.37 0.81
CA LYS A 11 -15.92 12.77 1.14
C LYS A 11 -14.66 13.56 1.49
N ALA A 12 -13.55 12.88 1.75
CA ALA A 12 -12.28 13.54 2.04
C ALA A 12 -11.72 14.16 0.76
N ARG A 13 -11.22 15.39 0.89
CA ARG A 13 -10.68 16.16 -0.23
C ARG A 13 -9.51 17.00 0.27
N SER A 14 -8.48 17.13 -0.57
CA SER A 14 -7.40 18.09 -0.32
C SER A 14 -7.94 19.51 -0.18
N SER A 15 -7.21 20.33 0.57
CA SER A 15 -7.48 21.77 0.67
C SER A 15 -7.39 22.48 -0.69
N HIS A 16 -6.71 21.85 -1.65
CA HIS A 16 -6.41 22.36 -2.97
C HIS A 16 -7.55 22.22 -3.99
N GLY A 17 -8.60 21.43 -3.71
CA GLY A 17 -9.89 21.45 -4.42
C GLY A 17 -9.87 21.31 -5.96
N ARG A 18 -11.04 21.46 -6.62
CA ARG A 18 -11.15 21.38 -8.09
C ARG A 18 -11.03 22.76 -8.72
N GLN A 19 -9.83 23.13 -9.19
CA GLN A 19 -9.59 23.94 -10.40
C GLN A 19 -8.08 24.09 -10.67
N PRO A 20 -7.67 23.95 -11.95
CA PRO A 20 -7.39 22.70 -12.65
C PRO A 20 -5.90 22.34 -12.54
N ILE A 21 -5.59 21.05 -12.40
CA ILE A 21 -4.28 20.43 -12.76
C ILE A 21 -3.06 21.20 -12.20
N PHE A 22 -2.52 20.74 -11.07
CA PHE A 22 -1.31 21.31 -10.44
C PHE A 22 -0.32 21.86 -11.48
N ALA A 23 -0.11 23.17 -11.46
CA ALA A 23 0.82 23.86 -12.36
C ALA A 23 2.26 23.81 -11.84
N ASP A 24 2.40 23.60 -10.54
CA ASP A 24 3.64 23.58 -9.78
C ASP A 24 3.83 22.19 -9.15
N PRO A 25 4.98 21.50 -9.39
CA PRO A 25 5.32 20.24 -8.75
C PRO A 25 5.32 20.31 -7.22
N GLU A 26 5.71 21.44 -6.62
CA GLU A 26 5.73 21.59 -5.16
C GLU A 26 4.30 21.56 -4.59
N LYS A 27 3.35 22.18 -5.28
CA LYS A 27 1.93 22.12 -4.89
C LYS A 27 1.33 20.73 -5.03
N LEU A 28 1.77 19.97 -6.04
CA LEU A 28 1.38 18.56 -6.13
C LEU A 28 1.91 17.78 -4.92
N TRP A 29 3.16 18.00 -4.53
CA TRP A 29 3.75 17.35 -3.36
C TRP A 29 3.02 17.70 -2.07
N ASP A 30 2.75 18.98 -1.81
CA ASP A 30 2.02 19.44 -0.63
C ASP A 30 0.64 18.77 -0.52
N ALA A 31 -0.10 18.70 -1.63
CA ALA A 31 -1.40 18.04 -1.67
C ALA A 31 -1.31 16.51 -1.47
N CYS A 32 -0.23 15.87 -1.94
CA CYS A 32 0.04 14.46 -1.64
C CYS A 32 0.36 14.25 -0.15
N CYS A 33 1.10 15.18 0.48
CA CYS A 33 1.35 15.15 1.93
C CYS A 33 0.06 15.28 2.74
N GLU A 34 -0.89 16.11 2.32
CA GLU A 34 -2.22 16.17 2.95
C GLU A 34 -2.94 14.82 2.89
N TYR A 35 -2.83 14.09 1.78
CA TYR A 35 -3.38 12.73 1.68
C TYR A 35 -2.68 11.77 2.63
N PHE A 36 -1.34 11.81 2.73
CA PHE A 36 -0.59 10.94 3.63
C PHE A 36 -1.02 11.15 5.08
N GLN A 37 -1.06 12.41 5.52
CA GLN A 37 -1.53 12.77 6.86
C GLN A 37 -2.98 12.33 7.08
N TRP A 38 -3.84 12.54 6.08
CA TRP A 38 -5.24 12.11 6.18
C TRP A 38 -5.35 10.58 6.38
N VAL A 39 -4.52 9.78 5.71
CA VAL A 39 -4.52 8.32 5.91
C VAL A 39 -4.10 7.93 7.33
N GLU A 40 -3.10 8.62 7.91
CA GLU A 40 -2.64 8.38 9.28
C GLU A 40 -3.70 8.80 10.32
N ASP A 41 -4.30 9.97 10.14
CA ASP A 41 -5.30 10.52 11.06
C ASP A 41 -6.65 9.78 11.00
N ASN A 42 -6.88 8.96 9.96
CA ASN A 42 -8.16 8.30 9.71
C ASN A 42 -7.98 6.77 9.55
N PRO A 43 -7.61 6.04 10.62
CA PRO A 43 -7.52 4.59 10.57
C PRO A 43 -8.88 3.96 10.25
N LEU A 44 -8.86 2.68 9.88
CA LEU A 44 -10.06 1.87 9.88
C LEU A 44 -10.36 1.43 11.32
N TYR A 45 -11.61 1.09 11.61
CA TYR A 45 -12.00 0.61 12.93
C TYR A 45 -12.64 -0.76 12.83
N GLU A 46 -12.13 -1.67 13.64
CA GLU A 46 -12.70 -3.00 13.90
C GLU A 46 -13.50 -2.92 15.20
N ASP A 47 -14.77 -3.31 15.17
CA ASP A 47 -15.57 -3.42 16.39
C ASP A 47 -15.21 -4.71 17.13
N LYS A 48 -14.72 -4.60 18.38
CA LYS A 48 -14.37 -5.76 19.21
C LYS A 48 -15.21 -5.81 20.47
N ALA A 49 -15.81 -6.97 20.69
CA ALA A 49 -16.54 -7.28 21.91
C ALA A 49 -15.59 -7.75 23.02
N PHE A 50 -15.74 -7.20 24.21
CA PHE A 50 -15.04 -7.58 25.43
C PHE A 50 -16.08 -7.98 26.48
N ALA A 51 -15.92 -9.16 27.08
CA ALA A 51 -16.82 -9.65 28.11
C ALA A 51 -16.11 -9.63 29.48
N TYR A 52 -16.68 -8.93 30.46
CA TYR A 52 -16.20 -8.91 31.83
C TYR A 52 -17.38 -8.99 32.80
N GLN A 53 -17.34 -9.98 33.71
CA GLN A 53 -18.39 -10.21 34.72
C GLN A 53 -19.82 -10.32 34.16
N GLY A 54 -19.98 -10.93 32.98
CA GLY A 54 -21.29 -11.11 32.34
C GLY A 54 -21.80 -9.89 31.56
N VAL A 55 -21.04 -8.79 31.52
CA VAL A 55 -21.32 -7.62 30.69
C VAL A 55 -20.44 -7.66 29.44
N VAL A 56 -21.06 -7.48 28.27
CA VAL A 56 -20.36 -7.37 26.98
C VAL A 56 -20.31 -5.90 26.58
N THR A 57 -19.10 -5.38 26.38
CA THR A 57 -18.85 -4.03 25.85
C THR A 57 -18.23 -4.11 24.46
N HIS A 58 -18.55 -3.15 23.60
CA HIS A 58 -18.01 -3.06 22.25
C HIS A 58 -17.08 -1.85 22.19
N GLU A 59 -15.82 -2.09 21.84
CA GLU A 59 -14.79 -1.05 21.74
C GLU A 59 -14.17 -1.04 20.34
N PRO A 60 -14.06 0.14 19.70
CA PRO A 60 -13.46 0.25 18.38
C PRO A 60 -11.94 0.17 18.47
N VAL A 61 -11.34 -0.77 17.75
CA VAL A 61 -9.89 -0.93 17.65
C VAL A 61 -9.41 -0.37 16.31
N ALA A 62 -8.49 0.59 16.36
CA ALA A 62 -7.90 1.18 15.16
C ALA A 62 -7.05 0.15 14.39
N LYS A 63 -7.21 0.16 13.06
CA LYS A 63 -6.49 -0.66 12.09
C LYS A 63 -5.86 0.25 11.05
N MET A 64 -4.62 -0.04 10.68
CA MET A 64 -3.88 0.74 9.69
C MET A 64 -4.63 0.77 8.35
N ARG A 65 -4.69 1.96 7.73
CA ARG A 65 -5.24 2.14 6.39
C ARG A 65 -4.10 2.07 5.37
N ALA A 66 -4.18 1.14 4.43
CA ALA A 66 -3.22 1.05 3.33
C ALA A 66 -3.37 2.26 2.39
N MET A 67 -2.27 2.92 2.06
CA MET A 67 -2.26 3.97 1.05
C MET A 67 -2.42 3.37 -0.35
N THR A 68 -3.11 4.07 -1.25
CA THR A 68 -3.26 3.65 -2.65
C THR A 68 -3.27 4.85 -3.57
N ILE A 69 -2.78 4.69 -4.80
CA ILE A 69 -2.83 5.78 -5.79
C ILE A 69 -4.28 6.11 -6.16
N SER A 70 -5.18 5.13 -6.21
CA SER A 70 -6.61 5.38 -6.46
C SER A 70 -7.24 6.21 -5.33
N GLY A 71 -6.88 5.93 -4.07
CA GLY A 71 -7.29 6.73 -2.92
C GLY A 71 -6.73 8.15 -2.97
N LEU A 72 -5.45 8.30 -3.30
CA LEU A 72 -4.81 9.59 -3.54
C LEU A 72 -5.53 10.38 -4.64
N CYS A 73 -5.77 9.78 -5.81
CA CYS A 73 -6.47 10.43 -6.92
C CYS A 73 -7.86 10.91 -6.50
N THR A 74 -8.59 10.07 -5.76
CA THR A 74 -9.92 10.42 -5.20
C THR A 74 -9.81 11.62 -4.25
N PHE A 75 -8.82 11.61 -3.35
CA PHE A 75 -8.59 12.69 -2.39
C PHE A 75 -8.17 14.00 -3.06
N LEU A 76 -7.38 13.93 -4.12
CA LEU A 76 -6.97 15.07 -4.94
C LEU A 76 -8.07 15.54 -5.91
N ASP A 77 -9.19 14.83 -6.01
CA ASP A 77 -10.27 15.08 -6.98
C ASP A 77 -9.78 15.07 -8.45
N ILE A 78 -8.86 14.14 -8.77
CA ILE A 78 -8.31 13.94 -10.13
C ILE A 78 -8.59 12.52 -10.63
N GLY A 79 -8.60 12.37 -11.96
CA GLY A 79 -8.66 11.05 -12.59
C GLY A 79 -7.29 10.37 -12.60
N ARG A 80 -7.29 9.02 -12.64
CA ARG A 80 -6.05 8.22 -12.74
C ARG A 80 -5.17 8.64 -13.93
N ARG A 81 -5.78 8.93 -15.07
CA ARG A 81 -5.07 9.41 -16.27
C ARG A 81 -4.32 10.73 -16.02
N THR A 82 -4.90 11.64 -15.25
CA THR A 82 -4.24 12.91 -14.89
C THR A 82 -3.00 12.67 -14.05
N TRP A 83 -3.05 11.72 -13.11
CA TRP A 83 -1.88 11.29 -12.35
C TRP A 83 -0.77 10.76 -13.27
N ASP A 84 -1.13 9.84 -14.17
CA ASP A 84 -0.17 9.22 -15.10
C ASP A 84 0.43 10.27 -16.08
N ASP A 85 -0.31 11.33 -16.41
CA ASP A 85 0.18 12.42 -17.25
C ASP A 85 1.15 13.37 -16.51
N TYR A 86 1.05 13.52 -15.18
CA TYR A 86 2.06 14.26 -14.42
C TYR A 86 3.44 13.60 -14.51
N GLN A 87 3.51 12.27 -14.58
CA GLN A 87 4.79 11.57 -14.70
C GLN A 87 5.59 11.97 -15.96
N LYS A 88 4.89 12.40 -17.01
CA LYS A 88 5.46 12.79 -18.31
C LYS A 88 5.78 14.28 -18.39
N ARG A 89 5.32 15.08 -17.42
CA ARG A 89 5.50 16.54 -17.41
C ARG A 89 6.82 16.91 -16.73
N GLU A 90 7.53 17.86 -17.33
CA GLU A 90 8.81 18.36 -16.80
C GLU A 90 8.64 18.88 -15.37
N GLY A 91 9.55 18.47 -14.46
CA GLY A 91 9.52 18.81 -13.04
C GLY A 91 8.58 17.97 -12.18
N PHE A 92 7.54 17.34 -12.74
CA PHE A 92 6.56 16.54 -11.99
C PHE A 92 6.98 15.08 -11.79
N SER A 93 7.77 14.53 -12.71
CA SER A 93 8.21 13.12 -12.66
C SER A 93 8.87 12.75 -11.31
N PRO A 94 9.82 13.55 -10.76
CA PRO A 94 10.41 13.25 -9.46
C PRO A 94 9.39 13.25 -8.30
N VAL A 95 8.38 14.11 -8.36
CA VAL A 95 7.31 14.17 -7.35
C VAL A 95 6.43 12.93 -7.44
N VAL A 96 6.02 12.54 -8.65
CA VAL A 96 5.21 11.33 -8.88
C VAL A 96 5.94 10.09 -8.38
N THR A 97 7.20 9.90 -8.77
CA THR A 97 8.01 8.76 -8.32
C THR A 97 8.15 8.74 -6.80
N ARG A 98 8.45 9.88 -6.18
CA ARG A 98 8.56 9.98 -4.72
C ARG A 98 7.26 9.59 -4.02
N VAL A 99 6.11 10.02 -4.54
CA VAL A 99 4.80 9.69 -3.97
C VAL A 99 4.49 8.20 -4.11
N GLU A 100 4.80 7.61 -5.27
CA GLU A 100 4.65 6.17 -5.49
C GLU A 100 5.54 5.34 -4.54
N ASP A 101 6.79 5.78 -4.33
CA ASP A 101 7.71 5.16 -3.38
C ASP A 101 7.21 5.25 -1.93
N VAL A 102 6.67 6.41 -1.51
CA VAL A 102 6.09 6.57 -0.16
C VAL A 102 4.92 5.59 0.03
N ILE A 103 4.02 5.50 -0.97
CA ILE A 103 2.86 4.60 -0.92
C ILE A 103 3.30 3.14 -0.91
N TYR A 104 4.34 2.79 -1.69
CA TYR A 104 4.95 1.46 -1.67
C TYR A 104 5.50 1.13 -0.29
N GLN A 105 6.34 2.01 0.27
CA GLN A 105 7.01 1.79 1.55
C GLN A 105 6.04 1.71 2.71
N GLN A 106 5.00 2.57 2.74
CA GLN A 106 3.97 2.52 3.78
C GLN A 106 3.27 1.16 3.81
N LYS A 107 2.89 0.63 2.64
CA LYS A 107 2.27 -0.69 2.54
C LYS A 107 3.23 -1.81 2.92
N PHE A 108 4.46 -1.76 2.40
CA PHE A 108 5.50 -2.76 2.67
C PHE A 108 5.80 -2.85 4.17
N ALA A 109 6.11 -1.72 4.81
CA ALA A 109 6.38 -1.66 6.24
C ALA A 109 5.17 -2.08 7.08
N GLY A 110 3.96 -1.63 6.70
CA GLY A 110 2.73 -2.03 7.38
C GLY A 110 2.46 -3.53 7.32
N ALA A 111 2.75 -4.17 6.18
CA ALA A 111 2.65 -5.63 6.05
C ALA A 111 3.75 -6.35 6.84
N ALA A 112 4.99 -5.85 6.80
CA ALA A 112 6.11 -6.42 7.54
C ALA A 112 5.92 -6.34 9.07
N ALA A 113 5.12 -5.40 9.55
CA ALA A 113 4.78 -5.22 10.96
C ALA A 113 3.43 -5.87 11.36
N ASP A 114 2.85 -6.72 10.51
CA ASP A 114 1.53 -7.36 10.72
C ASP A 114 0.35 -6.39 10.94
N LEU A 115 0.51 -5.12 10.55
CA LEU A 115 -0.54 -4.11 10.62
C LEU A 115 -1.46 -4.15 9.40
N LEU A 116 -0.94 -4.61 8.26
CA LEU A 116 -1.66 -4.87 7.02
C LEU A 116 -1.57 -6.34 6.65
N ASN A 117 -2.58 -6.85 5.94
CA ASN A 117 -2.59 -8.25 5.52
C ASN A 117 -1.47 -8.52 4.49
N ALA A 118 -0.44 -9.27 4.88
CA ALA A 118 0.73 -9.54 4.06
C ALA A 118 0.40 -10.14 2.68
N ASN A 119 -0.57 -11.06 2.60
CA ASN A 119 -0.96 -11.71 1.34
C ASN A 119 -1.66 -10.77 0.36
N ILE A 120 -2.43 -9.80 0.85
CA ILE A 120 -3.05 -8.78 -0.01
C ILE A 120 -1.97 -7.80 -0.49
N ILE A 121 -1.12 -7.32 0.43
CA ILE A 121 -0.07 -6.36 0.11
C ILE A 121 0.99 -6.96 -0.82
N ALA A 122 1.42 -8.20 -0.63
CA ALA A 122 2.36 -8.85 -1.53
C ALA A 122 1.85 -8.90 -2.98
N ARG A 123 0.55 -9.19 -3.18
CA ARG A 123 -0.08 -9.20 -4.51
C ARG A 123 -0.17 -7.80 -5.11
N ASP A 124 -0.56 -6.81 -4.30
CA ASP A 124 -0.68 -5.41 -4.73
C ASP A 124 0.69 -4.79 -5.10
N LEU A 125 1.73 -5.10 -4.33
CA LEU A 125 3.11 -4.65 -4.59
C LEU A 125 3.84 -5.49 -5.66
N GLY A 126 3.23 -6.56 -6.16
CA GLY A 126 3.85 -7.46 -7.14
C GLY A 126 5.02 -8.29 -6.59
N LEU A 127 5.09 -8.48 -5.27
CA LEU A 127 6.05 -9.39 -4.64
C LEU A 127 5.70 -10.83 -5.02
N ARG A 128 6.69 -11.56 -5.54
CA ARG A 128 6.52 -12.94 -6.04
C ARG A 128 7.44 -13.88 -5.29
N ASP A 129 6.89 -15.01 -4.87
CA ASP A 129 7.69 -16.13 -4.41
C ASP A 129 8.44 -16.75 -5.59
N ARG A 130 9.76 -16.91 -5.44
CA ARG A 130 10.57 -17.69 -6.37
C ARG A 130 10.80 -19.07 -5.77
N GLN A 131 10.23 -20.09 -6.41
CA GLN A 131 10.54 -21.48 -6.11
C GLN A 131 11.47 -22.03 -7.20
N GLU A 132 12.63 -22.55 -6.78
CA GLU A 132 13.54 -23.27 -7.67
C GLU A 132 13.26 -24.77 -7.53
N HIS A 133 12.72 -25.38 -8.59
CA HIS A 133 12.43 -26.81 -8.63
C HIS A 133 13.59 -27.65 -9.21
N SER A 134 14.68 -27.00 -9.62
CA SER A 134 15.86 -27.65 -10.21
C SER A 134 17.09 -26.80 -9.95
N GLY A 135 18.26 -27.45 -9.83
CA GLY A 135 19.55 -26.78 -9.74
C GLY A 135 19.95 -26.13 -11.07
N ILE A 136 21.08 -25.41 -11.05
CA ILE A 136 21.64 -24.68 -12.21
C ILE A 136 21.71 -25.61 -13.44
N GLY A 137 20.97 -25.28 -14.51
CA GLY A 137 20.95 -26.08 -15.74
C GLY A 137 20.02 -27.30 -15.72
N GLY A 138 19.06 -27.37 -14.79
CA GLY A 138 18.06 -28.43 -14.74
C GLY A 138 18.49 -29.70 -14.02
N VAL A 139 19.62 -29.67 -13.30
CA VAL A 139 20.08 -30.82 -12.51
C VAL A 139 19.19 -31.04 -11.28
N PRO A 140 18.98 -32.29 -10.84
CA PRO A 140 18.30 -32.59 -9.59
C PRO A 140 18.99 -31.93 -8.40
N LEU A 141 18.20 -31.43 -7.44
CA LEU A 141 18.71 -30.80 -6.20
C LEU A 141 19.43 -31.80 -5.26
N VAL A 142 19.25 -33.10 -5.50
CA VAL A 142 19.83 -34.18 -4.72
C VAL A 142 20.95 -34.85 -5.53
N PRO A 143 22.14 -35.08 -4.95
CA PRO A 143 23.21 -35.77 -5.65
C PRO A 143 22.78 -37.19 -6.05
N VAL A 144 22.87 -37.49 -7.35
CA VAL A 144 22.70 -38.85 -7.87
C VAL A 144 23.97 -39.62 -7.53
N ILE A 145 23.93 -40.44 -6.47
CA ILE A 145 25.03 -41.36 -6.14
C ILE A 145 24.91 -42.58 -7.05
N ASN A 146 25.72 -42.62 -8.12
CA ASN A 146 25.86 -43.81 -8.94
C ASN A 146 26.74 -44.83 -8.18
N LEU A 147 26.11 -45.79 -7.50
CA LEU A 147 26.80 -46.96 -6.95
C LEU A 147 27.10 -47.95 -8.08
N SER A 148 28.31 -47.92 -8.62
CA SER A 148 28.81 -48.98 -9.49
C SER A 148 29.15 -50.21 -8.63
N LEU A 149 28.28 -51.20 -8.61
CA LEU A 149 28.59 -52.51 -8.04
C LEU A 149 29.54 -53.24 -8.99
N SER A 150 30.83 -53.31 -8.65
CA SER A 150 31.76 -54.24 -9.30
C SER A 150 31.36 -55.66 -8.91
N LYS A 151 30.88 -56.47 -9.86
CA LYS A 151 30.70 -57.91 -9.64
C LYS A 151 32.09 -58.56 -9.52
N ALA A 152 32.29 -59.34 -8.46
CA ALA A 152 33.43 -60.24 -8.27
C ALA A 152 33.30 -61.48 -9.16
#